data_AF-A0A0S8JP56-F1
#
_entry.id   AF-A0A0S8JP56-F1
#
_cell.length_a   1.000
_cell.length_b   1.000
_cell.length_c   1.000
_cell.angle_alpha   90.00
_cell.angle_beta   90.00
_cell.angle_gamma   90.00
#
_symmetry.space_group_name_H-M   'P 1'
#
loop_
_entity.id
_entity.type
_entity.pdbx_description
1 polymer ?
#
loop_
_entity_poly.entity_id
_entity_poly.type
_entity_poly.pdbx_seq_one_letter_code
_entity_poly.pdbx_strand_id
1 'polypeptide(L)'
;MIPQDLHIHTVYSIGDSVVVKEQTIDLIKKVRHANTIGISDHYEYLTDKATFSTYEKEVRSAGFRVGIEISGYALVHEAVKTNSDYFVYHCSARDDYKALYHLISTGKPVIIAHPLIMGTDLDRIPHECYIEINNRYIWKSNWRKRLRKYVPDRKFVISSDAHQPNWLNQNVARYVCRELGIRETIIFNDLM
;
A
#
# COMPACT_ATOMS: atom_id res chain seq x y z
N MET A 1 -8.52 5.47 17.03
CA MET A 1 -7.25 5.11 16.37
C MET A 1 -7.58 4.55 15.00
N ILE A 2 -6.72 4.78 13.99
CA ILE A 2 -6.92 4.21 12.65
C ILE A 2 -6.79 2.68 12.73
N PRO A 3 -7.71 1.88 12.17
CA PRO A 3 -7.60 0.41 12.19
C PRO A 3 -6.29 -0.12 11.60
N GLN A 4 -5.93 0.31 10.39
CA GLN A 4 -4.67 -0.07 9.77
C GLN A 4 -4.15 1.02 8.84
N ASP A 5 -2.84 1.03 8.62
CA ASP A 5 -2.19 1.77 7.54
C ASP A 5 -1.05 0.93 6.97
N LEU A 6 -1.20 0.50 5.73
CA LEU A 6 -0.31 -0.46 5.07
C LEU A 6 0.41 0.15 3.86
N HIS A 7 0.25 1.44 3.60
CA HIS A 7 0.97 2.13 2.54
C HIS A 7 1.68 3.35 3.12
N ILE A 8 2.93 3.18 3.51
CA ILE A 8 3.78 4.20 4.13
C ILE A 8 5.18 4.05 3.58
N HIS A 9 5.77 5.17 3.16
CA HIS A 9 7.15 5.25 2.70
C HIS A 9 8.01 5.84 3.79
N THR A 10 9.27 5.44 3.80
CA THR A 10 10.28 5.90 4.74
C THR A 10 11.54 6.30 4.01
N VAL A 11 12.57 6.67 4.77
CA VAL A 11 13.92 6.94 4.26
C VAL A 11 14.55 5.80 3.44
N TYR A 12 13.94 4.61 3.39
CA TYR A 12 14.34 3.53 2.49
C TYR A 12 13.93 3.75 1.02
N SER A 13 12.93 4.58 0.74
CA SER A 13 12.59 5.03 -0.62
C SER A 13 13.52 6.16 -1.09
N ILE A 14 14.83 5.90 -1.11
CA ILE A 14 15.90 6.92 -1.22
C ILE A 14 15.83 7.83 -2.45
N GLY A 15 15.22 7.38 -3.56
CA GLY A 15 15.09 8.19 -4.78
C GLY A 15 13.75 8.93 -4.88
N ASP A 16 12.85 8.74 -3.92
CA ASP A 16 11.61 9.51 -3.88
C ASP A 16 11.83 10.88 -3.22
N SER A 17 11.82 11.90 -4.07
CA SER A 17 11.96 13.32 -3.69
C SER A 17 10.93 13.84 -2.69
N VAL A 18 9.80 13.16 -2.48
CA VAL A 18 8.78 13.60 -1.52
C VAL A 18 8.98 13.01 -0.12
N VAL A 19 9.85 12.00 0.03
CA VAL A 19 10.26 11.46 1.33
C VAL A 19 11.21 12.45 2.00
N VAL A 20 10.89 12.83 3.23
CA VAL A 20 11.76 13.65 4.08
C VAL A 20 12.56 12.77 5.04
N LYS A 21 13.73 13.25 5.46
CA LYS A 21 14.64 12.51 6.37
C LYS A 21 14.00 12.17 7.72
N GLU A 22 12.98 12.92 8.14
CA GLU A 22 12.23 12.70 9.38
C GLU A 22 11.27 11.50 9.28
N GLN A 23 10.93 11.03 8.08
CA GLN A 23 10.04 9.91 7.85
C GLN A 23 10.77 8.58 8.10
N THR A 24 11.18 8.36 9.34
CA THR A 24 11.88 7.14 9.77
C THR A 24 10.91 6.15 10.40
N ILE A 25 11.28 4.86 10.37
CA ILE A 25 10.55 3.79 11.07
C ILE A 25 10.41 4.10 12.57
N ASP A 26 11.46 4.63 13.19
CA ASP A 26 11.47 5.02 14.60
C ASP A 26 10.46 6.14 14.91
N LEU A 27 10.33 7.15 14.03
CA LEU A 27 9.32 8.19 14.21
C LEU A 27 7.92 7.59 14.08
N ILE A 28 7.67 6.77 13.06
CA ILE A 28 6.38 6.12 12.84
C ILE A 28 6.01 5.25 14.04
N LYS A 29 6.97 4.52 14.62
CA LYS A 29 6.81 3.73 15.85
C LYS A 29 6.41 4.57 17.05
N LYS A 30 6.99 5.76 17.22
CA LYS A 30 6.66 6.68 18.32
C LYS A 30 5.28 7.33 18.14
N VAL A 31 4.92 7.69 16.91
CA VAL A 31 3.63 8.30 16.59
C VAL A 31 2.49 7.29 16.69
N ARG A 32 2.69 6.07 16.17
CA ARG A 32 1.74 4.95 16.23
C ARG A 32 0.30 5.36 15.91
N HIS A 33 0.09 5.94 14.72
CA HIS A 33 -1.20 6.50 14.31
C HIS A 33 -2.28 5.45 14.03
N ALA A 34 -1.89 4.20 13.74
CA ALA A 34 -2.77 3.08 13.45
C ALA A 34 -2.49 1.84 14.33
N ASN A 35 -3.49 0.97 14.49
CA ASN A 35 -3.34 -0.28 15.27
C ASN A 35 -2.39 -1.26 14.55
N THR A 36 -2.63 -1.47 13.26
CA THR A 36 -1.76 -2.27 12.38
C THR A 36 -1.02 -1.33 11.44
N ILE A 37 0.31 -1.35 11.50
CA ILE A 37 1.17 -0.53 10.65
C ILE A 37 1.99 -1.45 9.75
N GLY A 38 1.98 -1.15 8.46
CA GLY A 38 2.87 -1.73 7.48
C GLY A 38 3.73 -0.64 6.83
N ILE A 39 5.00 -0.96 6.61
CA ILE A 39 5.92 -0.12 5.86
C ILE A 39 6.07 -0.76 4.48
N SER A 40 5.98 0.04 3.41
CA SER A 40 5.91 -0.46 2.04
C SER A 40 6.70 0.43 1.10
N ASP A 41 7.99 0.59 1.40
CA ASP A 41 8.90 1.35 0.55
C ASP A 41 8.99 0.77 -0.86
N HIS A 42 9.35 1.64 -1.82
CA HIS A 42 9.48 1.30 -3.23
C HIS A 42 10.56 0.23 -3.44
N TYR A 43 10.18 -0.89 -4.06
CA TYR A 43 11.05 -2.05 -4.25
C TYR A 43 12.27 -1.75 -5.13
N GLU A 44 12.18 -0.80 -6.07
CA GLU A 44 13.32 -0.36 -6.89
C GLU A 44 14.51 0.14 -6.07
N TYR A 45 14.31 0.58 -4.82
CA TYR A 45 15.37 0.99 -3.91
C TYR A 45 15.79 -0.11 -2.93
N LEU A 46 15.13 -1.26 -2.97
CA LEU A 46 15.33 -2.40 -2.08
C LEU A 46 15.80 -3.66 -2.83
N THR A 47 16.26 -3.53 -4.07
CA THR A 47 16.66 -4.68 -4.90
C THR A 47 17.93 -5.37 -4.39
N ASP A 48 18.80 -4.64 -3.70
CA ASP A 48 19.98 -5.22 -3.06
C ASP A 48 19.59 -6.03 -1.81
N LYS A 49 20.17 -7.24 -1.69
CA LYS A 49 19.83 -8.18 -0.61
C LYS A 49 20.22 -7.65 0.77
N ALA A 50 21.36 -6.96 0.90
CA ALA A 50 21.78 -6.41 2.19
C ALA A 50 20.88 -5.24 2.60
N THR A 51 20.49 -4.39 1.65
CA THR A 51 19.52 -3.32 1.86
C THR A 51 18.16 -3.88 2.30
N PHE A 52 17.60 -4.85 1.56
CA PHE A 52 16.31 -5.46 1.93
C PHE A 52 16.37 -6.13 3.30
N SER A 53 17.46 -6.85 3.62
CA SER A 53 17.61 -7.49 4.93
C SER A 53 17.66 -6.48 6.08
N THR A 54 18.23 -5.30 5.85
CA THR A 54 18.28 -4.22 6.85
C THR A 54 16.90 -3.60 7.03
N TYR A 55 16.23 -3.26 5.92
CA TYR A 55 14.85 -2.80 5.88
C TYR A 55 13.91 -3.74 6.62
N GLU A 56 13.91 -5.02 6.26
CA GLU A 56 13.07 -6.06 6.86
C GLU A 56 13.30 -6.12 8.38
N LYS A 57 14.56 -6.17 8.81
CA LYS A 57 14.91 -6.25 10.23
C LYS A 57 14.38 -5.06 11.01
N GLU A 58 14.54 -3.84 10.50
CA GLU A 58 14.10 -2.63 11.19
C GLU A 58 12.57 -2.55 11.27
N VAL A 59 11.87 -2.82 10.16
CA VAL A 59 10.40 -2.84 10.13
C VAL A 59 9.86 -3.87 11.13
N ARG A 60 10.39 -5.10 11.12
CA ARG A 60 9.97 -6.15 12.05
C ARG A 60 10.31 -5.81 13.50
N SER A 61 11.47 -5.22 13.77
CA SER A 61 11.88 -4.80 15.13
C SER A 61 11.01 -3.65 15.68
N ALA A 62 10.35 -2.90 14.81
CA ALA A 62 9.34 -1.92 15.19
C ALA A 62 7.98 -2.53 15.54
N GLY A 63 7.78 -3.83 15.26
CA GLY A 63 6.50 -4.53 15.41
C GLY A 63 5.54 -4.26 14.24
N PHE A 64 6.07 -3.91 13.07
CA PHE A 64 5.30 -3.58 11.87
C PHE A 64 5.31 -4.72 10.85
N ARG A 65 4.39 -4.64 9.89
CA ARG A 65 4.31 -5.53 8.73
C ARG A 65 5.26 -5.08 7.63
N VAL A 66 5.95 -6.02 7.00
CA VAL A 66 6.91 -5.76 5.92
C VAL A 66 6.19 -5.80 4.59
N GLY A 67 5.80 -4.65 4.07
CA GLY A 67 5.34 -4.49 2.70
C GLY A 67 6.47 -4.08 1.78
N ILE A 68 6.19 -4.13 0.47
CA ILE A 68 6.93 -3.40 -0.55
C ILE A 68 5.94 -2.86 -1.57
N GLU A 69 6.21 -1.65 -2.07
CA GLU A 69 5.51 -1.14 -3.24
C GLU A 69 6.29 -1.49 -4.52
N ILE A 70 5.59 -2.01 -5.53
CA ILE A 70 6.17 -2.43 -6.80
C ILE A 70 5.61 -1.53 -7.91
N SER A 71 6.48 -0.72 -8.51
CA SER A 71 6.10 0.30 -9.48
C SER A 71 5.67 -0.22 -10.87
N GLY A 72 5.84 -1.52 -11.15
CA GLY A 72 5.38 -2.13 -12.40
C GLY A 72 5.84 -3.57 -12.63
N TYR A 73 5.33 -4.20 -13.70
CA TYR A 73 5.51 -5.63 -13.98
C TYR A 73 6.97 -6.11 -14.04
N ALA A 74 7.91 -5.27 -14.49
CA ALA A 74 9.31 -5.67 -14.70
C ALA A 74 10.01 -6.10 -13.40
N LEU A 75 9.52 -5.60 -12.26
CA LEU A 75 10.10 -5.87 -10.94
C LEU A 75 9.45 -7.06 -10.24
N VAL A 76 8.27 -7.51 -10.69
CA VAL A 76 7.46 -8.51 -9.97
C VAL A 76 8.20 -9.82 -9.76
N HIS A 77 8.94 -10.30 -10.76
CA HIS A 77 9.63 -11.59 -10.67
C HIS A 77 10.68 -11.63 -9.54
N GLU A 78 11.38 -10.53 -9.31
CA GLU A 78 12.36 -10.45 -8.21
C GLU A 78 11.66 -10.10 -6.89
N ALA A 79 10.67 -9.21 -6.92
CA ALA A 79 9.93 -8.78 -5.74
C ALA A 79 9.25 -9.95 -5.00
N VAL A 80 8.69 -10.93 -5.72
CA VAL A 80 8.04 -12.10 -5.10
C VAL A 80 8.99 -13.00 -4.31
N LYS A 81 10.31 -12.91 -4.56
CA LYS A 81 11.33 -13.69 -3.85
C LYS A 81 11.67 -13.09 -2.49
N THR A 82 11.20 -11.89 -2.20
CA THR A 82 11.42 -11.22 -0.91
C THR A 82 10.57 -11.84 0.19
N ASN A 83 11.02 -11.70 1.44
CA ASN A 83 10.27 -12.14 2.62
C ASN A 83 9.26 -11.07 3.11
N SER A 84 8.59 -10.39 2.19
CA SER A 84 7.50 -9.46 2.50
C SER A 84 6.25 -10.17 3.03
N ASP A 85 5.47 -9.50 3.85
CA ASP A 85 4.17 -9.94 4.36
C ASP A 85 3.03 -9.63 3.36
N TYR A 86 3.18 -8.58 2.54
CA TYR A 86 2.21 -8.16 1.52
C TYR A 86 2.86 -7.34 0.41
N PHE A 87 2.12 -7.09 -0.66
CA PHE A 87 2.52 -6.23 -1.78
C PHE A 87 1.57 -5.06 -1.96
N VAL A 88 2.13 -3.90 -2.28
CA VAL A 88 1.42 -2.77 -2.89
C VAL A 88 1.87 -2.69 -4.35
N TYR A 89 0.94 -2.52 -5.28
CA TYR A 89 1.25 -2.67 -6.70
C TYR A 89 0.61 -1.60 -7.57
N HIS A 90 1.45 -0.94 -8.36
CA HIS A 90 1.03 -0.09 -9.47
C HIS A 90 0.54 -0.98 -10.62
N CYS A 91 -0.73 -0.82 -11.01
CA CYS A 91 -1.30 -1.55 -12.13
C CYS A 91 -1.94 -0.59 -13.12
N SER A 92 -1.29 -0.31 -14.25
CA SER A 92 -1.82 0.61 -15.26
C SER A 92 -1.52 0.17 -16.70
N ALA A 93 -0.36 -0.44 -16.94
CA ALA A 93 0.03 -0.94 -18.24
C ALA A 93 -0.58 -2.31 -18.53
N ARG A 94 -0.62 -2.69 -19.82
CA ARG A 94 -1.20 -3.96 -20.26
C ARG A 94 -0.61 -5.18 -19.54
N ASP A 95 0.70 -5.20 -19.34
CA ASP A 95 1.40 -6.34 -18.75
C ASP A 95 1.34 -6.34 -17.22
N ASP A 96 1.02 -5.20 -16.58
CA ASP A 96 0.82 -5.17 -15.13
C ASP A 96 -0.33 -6.08 -14.70
N TYR A 97 -1.42 -6.08 -15.47
CA TYR A 97 -2.57 -6.94 -15.22
C TYR A 97 -2.23 -8.44 -15.27
N LYS A 98 -1.26 -8.84 -16.09
CA LYS A 98 -0.81 -10.24 -16.12
C LYS A 98 0.08 -10.54 -14.93
N ALA A 99 0.96 -9.61 -14.57
CA ALA A 99 1.89 -9.77 -13.46
C ALA A 99 1.18 -9.84 -12.10
N LEU A 100 -0.05 -9.31 -11.97
CA LEU A 100 -0.91 -9.53 -10.80
C LEU A 100 -1.05 -11.00 -10.43
N TYR A 101 -1.21 -11.90 -11.40
CA TYR A 101 -1.36 -13.33 -11.11
C TYR A 101 -0.10 -13.94 -10.50
N HIS A 102 1.08 -13.40 -10.80
CA HIS A 102 2.32 -13.83 -10.16
C HIS A 102 2.35 -13.40 -8.69
N LEU A 103 1.94 -12.15 -8.39
CA LEU A 103 1.83 -11.66 -7.01
C LEU A 103 0.79 -12.48 -6.23
N ILE A 104 -0.39 -12.72 -6.80
CA ILE A 104 -1.47 -13.50 -6.18
C ILE A 104 -1.02 -14.94 -5.91
N SER A 105 -0.25 -15.55 -6.82
CA SER A 105 0.21 -16.94 -6.67
C SER A 105 1.10 -17.17 -5.45
N THR A 106 1.68 -16.11 -4.87
CA THR A 106 2.43 -16.20 -3.62
C THR A 106 1.56 -16.48 -2.39
N GLY A 107 0.24 -16.30 -2.50
CA GLY A 107 -0.70 -16.36 -1.39
C GLY A 107 -0.66 -15.14 -0.46
N LYS A 108 0.22 -14.15 -0.71
CA LYS A 108 0.31 -12.92 0.07
C LYS A 108 -0.75 -11.90 -0.37
N PRO A 109 -1.22 -11.01 0.52
CA PRO A 109 -2.14 -9.93 0.16
C PRO A 109 -1.54 -9.00 -0.90
N VAL A 110 -2.36 -8.61 -1.88
CA VAL A 110 -1.98 -7.68 -2.96
C VAL A 110 -2.91 -6.47 -2.94
N ILE A 111 -2.37 -5.30 -2.63
CA ILE A 111 -3.05 -4.01 -2.63
C ILE A 111 -2.77 -3.31 -3.95
N ILE A 112 -3.82 -2.90 -4.67
CA ILE A 112 -3.69 -2.10 -5.88
C ILE A 112 -3.53 -0.63 -5.48
N ALA A 113 -2.34 -0.08 -5.67
CA ALA A 113 -1.99 1.26 -5.23
C ALA A 113 -2.71 2.33 -6.04
N HIS A 114 -3.33 3.27 -5.32
CA HIS A 114 -3.97 4.49 -5.80
C HIS A 114 -4.54 4.39 -7.23
N PRO A 115 -5.48 3.45 -7.48
CA PRO A 115 -5.89 3.06 -8.83
C PRO A 115 -6.51 4.21 -9.62
N LEU A 116 -7.06 5.20 -8.92
CA LEU A 116 -7.68 6.33 -9.57
C LEU A 116 -6.64 7.24 -10.24
N ILE A 117 -5.52 7.56 -9.58
CA ILE A 117 -4.50 8.42 -10.18
C ILE A 117 -3.73 7.68 -11.27
N MET A 118 -3.54 6.37 -11.11
CA MET A 118 -2.87 5.50 -12.09
C MET A 118 -3.69 5.18 -13.34
N GLY A 119 -4.98 5.55 -13.35
CA GLY A 119 -5.86 5.19 -14.46
C GLY A 119 -6.12 3.69 -14.55
N THR A 120 -5.98 2.95 -13.45
CA THR A 120 -6.22 1.50 -13.40
C THR A 120 -7.65 1.17 -13.81
N ASP A 121 -7.77 0.30 -14.80
CA ASP A 121 -9.01 -0.40 -15.12
C ASP A 121 -9.35 -1.43 -14.04
N LEU A 122 -10.29 -1.06 -13.16
CA LEU A 122 -10.76 -1.88 -12.05
C LEU A 122 -11.62 -3.07 -12.50
N ASP A 123 -12.11 -3.12 -13.74
CA ASP A 123 -12.83 -4.29 -14.27
C ASP A 123 -11.87 -5.47 -14.54
N ARG A 124 -10.58 -5.18 -14.71
CA ARG A 124 -9.52 -6.17 -14.99
C ARG A 124 -8.78 -6.66 -13.75
N ILE A 125 -9.09 -6.11 -12.58
CA ILE A 125 -8.44 -6.50 -11.32
C ILE A 125 -9.11 -7.78 -10.77
N PRO A 126 -8.35 -8.82 -10.41
CA PRO A 126 -8.87 -10.02 -9.73
C PRO A 126 -9.53 -9.69 -8.38
N HIS A 127 -10.56 -10.45 -7.97
CA HIS A 127 -11.29 -10.20 -6.71
C HIS A 127 -10.50 -10.56 -5.44
N GLU A 128 -9.40 -11.30 -5.61
CA GLU A 128 -8.42 -11.62 -4.59
C GLU A 128 -7.66 -10.38 -4.12
N CYS A 129 -7.48 -9.39 -5.00
CA CYS A 129 -6.80 -8.14 -4.69
C CYS A 129 -7.65 -7.19 -3.84
N TYR A 130 -6.96 -6.30 -3.14
CA TYR A 130 -7.55 -5.20 -2.38
C TYR A 130 -7.41 -3.90 -3.15
N ILE A 131 -8.48 -3.12 -3.25
CA ILE A 131 -8.47 -1.82 -3.91
C ILE A 131 -8.15 -0.75 -2.88
N GLU A 132 -7.09 0.04 -3.13
CA GLU A 132 -6.71 1.12 -2.23
C GLU A 132 -7.61 2.36 -2.37
N ILE A 133 -8.05 2.90 -1.23
CA ILE A 133 -8.54 4.26 -1.08
C ILE A 133 -7.41 5.10 -0.46
N ASN A 134 -6.63 5.69 -1.34
CA ASN A 134 -5.40 6.41 -1.01
C ASN A 134 -5.68 7.85 -0.52
N ASN A 135 -5.27 8.18 0.70
CA ASN A 135 -5.54 9.50 1.28
C ASN A 135 -4.86 10.65 0.53
N ARG A 136 -3.65 10.43 0.00
CA ARG A 136 -2.85 11.43 -0.71
C ARG A 136 -3.51 11.89 -2.02
N TYR A 137 -4.18 10.98 -2.75
CA TYR A 137 -4.65 11.25 -4.11
C TYR A 137 -6.16 11.20 -4.31
N ILE A 138 -6.95 10.63 -3.40
CA ILE A 138 -8.39 10.40 -3.64
C ILE A 138 -9.16 11.67 -4.01
N TRP A 139 -8.78 12.82 -3.44
CA TRP A 139 -9.40 14.13 -3.68
C TRP A 139 -9.19 14.66 -5.11
N LYS A 140 -8.19 14.16 -5.85
CA LYS A 140 -7.89 14.60 -7.23
C LYS A 140 -8.80 13.98 -8.29
N SER A 141 -9.75 13.14 -7.90
CA SER A 141 -10.52 12.31 -8.84
C SER A 141 -12.02 12.36 -8.57
N ASN A 142 -12.83 12.08 -9.60
CA ASN A 142 -14.27 11.84 -9.42
C ASN A 142 -14.50 10.43 -8.86
N TRP A 143 -14.08 10.20 -7.63
CA TRP A 143 -14.19 8.92 -6.92
C TRP A 143 -15.63 8.42 -6.87
N ARG A 144 -16.63 9.31 -6.80
CA ARG A 144 -18.05 8.93 -6.75
C ARG A 144 -18.46 8.21 -8.03
N LYS A 145 -18.10 8.73 -9.20
CA LYS A 145 -18.39 8.08 -10.49
C LYS A 145 -17.55 6.81 -10.67
N ARG A 146 -16.29 6.84 -10.26
CA ARG A 146 -15.32 5.79 -10.57
C ARG A 146 -15.41 4.56 -9.65
N LEU A 147 -15.78 4.74 -8.39
CA LEU A 147 -15.80 3.65 -7.40
C LEU A 147 -17.18 3.07 -7.13
N ARG A 148 -18.27 3.83 -7.32
CA ARG A 148 -19.63 3.44 -6.90
C ARG A 148 -20.04 2.04 -7.38
N LYS A 149 -19.72 1.65 -8.61
CA LYS A 149 -20.09 0.33 -9.15
C LYS A 149 -19.36 -0.84 -8.50
N TYR A 150 -18.23 -0.59 -7.85
CA TYR A 150 -17.35 -1.61 -7.28
C TYR A 150 -17.56 -1.83 -5.78
N VAL A 151 -18.26 -0.91 -5.10
CA VAL A 151 -18.45 -0.95 -3.65
C VAL A 151 -19.03 -2.29 -3.14
N PRO A 152 -20.02 -2.91 -3.81
CA PRO A 152 -20.62 -4.14 -3.29
C PRO A 152 -19.70 -5.36 -3.33
N ASP A 153 -18.80 -5.44 -4.32
CA ASP A 153 -18.16 -6.70 -4.71
C ASP A 153 -16.62 -6.69 -4.60
N ARG A 154 -16.03 -5.58 -4.16
CA ARG A 154 -14.58 -5.43 -4.02
C ARG A 154 -14.18 -5.27 -2.55
N LYS A 155 -12.98 -5.75 -2.24
CA LYS A 155 -12.31 -5.52 -0.96
C LYS A 155 -11.56 -4.20 -1.03
N PHE A 156 -11.72 -3.37 -0.02
CA PHE A 156 -11.07 -2.06 0.03
C PHE A 156 -10.15 -1.95 1.22
N VAL A 157 -8.99 -1.32 1.02
CA VAL A 157 -8.09 -0.89 2.10
C VAL A 157 -7.96 0.61 2.08
N ILE A 158 -7.76 1.21 3.25
CA ILE A 158 -7.55 2.65 3.40
C ILE A 158 -6.10 2.85 3.81
N SER A 159 -5.42 3.79 3.17
CA SER A 159 -4.00 4.05 3.44
C SER A 159 -3.67 5.53 3.37
N SER A 160 -2.56 5.91 4.02
CA SER A 160 -2.08 7.29 3.99
C SER A 160 -1.26 7.61 2.75
N ASP A 161 -0.46 6.65 2.28
CA ASP A 161 0.59 6.88 1.28
C ASP A 161 1.55 8.00 1.74
N ALA A 162 1.88 7.92 3.03
CA ALA A 162 2.64 8.94 3.73
C ALA A 162 4.13 8.83 3.41
N HIS A 163 4.67 9.95 2.93
CA HIS A 163 6.10 10.15 2.70
C HIS A 163 6.70 11.14 3.72
N GLN A 164 5.85 11.74 4.55
CA GLN A 164 6.20 12.77 5.53
C GLN A 164 5.39 12.57 6.82
N PRO A 165 5.91 12.99 7.99
CA PRO A 165 5.24 12.74 9.27
C PRO A 165 3.82 13.31 9.36
N ASN A 166 3.59 14.50 8.79
CA ASN A 166 2.28 15.14 8.77
C ASN A 166 1.27 14.49 7.81
N TRP A 167 1.71 13.53 6.98
CA TRP A 167 0.84 12.80 6.06
C TRP A 167 0.32 11.48 6.66
N LEU A 168 0.74 11.12 7.88
CA LEU A 168 0.27 9.94 8.64
C LEU A 168 -1.18 10.07 9.14
N ASN A 169 -2.10 10.35 8.23
CA ASN A 169 -3.54 10.40 8.48
C ASN A 169 -4.30 9.79 7.29
N GLN A 170 -5.58 9.51 7.50
CA GLN A 170 -6.46 8.94 6.47
C GLN A 170 -7.80 9.68 6.38
N ASN A 171 -7.84 10.94 6.81
CA ASN A 171 -9.09 11.65 7.05
C ASN A 171 -9.91 11.84 5.77
N VAL A 172 -9.26 12.18 4.66
CA VAL A 172 -9.91 12.41 3.36
C VAL A 172 -10.39 11.08 2.77
N ALA A 173 -9.54 10.05 2.80
CA ALA A 173 -9.92 8.71 2.36
C ALA A 173 -11.10 8.16 3.15
N ARG A 174 -11.08 8.29 4.48
CA ARG A 174 -12.18 7.84 5.36
C ARG A 174 -13.47 8.62 5.13
N TYR A 175 -13.39 9.92 4.81
CA TYR A 175 -14.57 10.68 4.38
C TYR A 175 -15.18 10.07 3.12
N VAL A 176 -14.37 9.80 2.09
CA VAL A 176 -14.83 9.16 0.84
C VAL A 176 -15.44 7.78 1.11
N CYS A 177 -14.84 6.97 1.97
CA CYS A 177 -15.40 5.67 2.33
C CYS A 177 -16.79 5.79 2.95
N ARG A 178 -17.00 6.75 3.87
CA ARG A 178 -18.33 6.99 4.46
C ARG A 178 -19.36 7.41 3.42
N GLU A 179 -18.99 8.32 2.53
CA GLU A 179 -19.87 8.81 1.44
C GLU A 179 -20.29 7.73 0.45
N LEU A 180 -19.47 6.69 0.28
CA LEU A 180 -19.73 5.57 -0.62
C LEU A 180 -20.28 4.33 0.07
N GLY A 181 -20.31 4.29 1.40
CA GLY A 181 -20.65 3.08 2.15
C GLY A 181 -19.58 1.98 2.04
N ILE A 182 -18.33 2.34 1.75
CA ILE A 182 -17.20 1.39 1.70
C ILE A 182 -16.85 0.95 3.12
N ARG A 183 -16.81 -0.37 3.33
CA ARG A 183 -16.28 -0.99 4.54
C ARG A 183 -14.82 -1.38 4.30
N GLU A 184 -13.94 -0.91 5.18
CA GLU A 184 -12.53 -1.25 5.16
C GLU A 184 -12.35 -2.74 5.47
N THR A 185 -11.51 -3.41 4.67
CA THR A 185 -11.08 -4.78 4.92
C THR A 185 -9.79 -4.77 5.72
N ILE A 186 -9.82 -5.36 6.92
CA ILE A 186 -8.64 -5.50 7.76
C ILE A 186 -7.84 -6.72 7.29
N ILE A 187 -6.60 -6.51 6.84
CA ILE A 187 -5.79 -7.59 6.23
C ILE A 187 -5.13 -8.45 7.30
N PHE A 188 -4.49 -7.81 8.29
CA PHE A 188 -3.82 -8.48 9.39
C PHE A 188 -4.63 -8.25 10.66
N ASN A 189 -5.43 -9.26 11.01
CA ASN A 189 -6.26 -9.24 12.20
C ASN A 189 -5.60 -10.09 13.29
N ASP A 190 -4.33 -9.77 13.58
CA ASP A 190 -3.66 -10.34 14.74
C ASP A 190 -4.37 -9.73 15.96
N LEU A 191 -5.36 -10.46 16.46
CA LEU A 191 -5.89 -10.22 17.79
C LEU A 191 -4.68 -10.32 18.73
N MET A 192 -4.28 -9.18 19.30
CA MET A 192 -3.42 -9.14 20.47
C MET A 192 -4.03 -9.98 21.59
#